data_AF-A0A6G4U767-F1
#
_entry.id   AF-A0A6G4U767-F1
#
_cell.length_a   1.000
_cell.length_b   1.000
_cell.length_c   1.000
_cell.angle_alpha   90.00
_cell.angle_beta   90.00
_cell.angle_gamma   90.00
#
_symmetry.space_group_name_H-M   'P 1'
#
loop_
_entity.id
_entity.type
_entity.pdbx_description
1 polymer ?
#
loop_
_entity_poly.entity_id
_entity_poly.type
_entity_poly.pdbx_seq_one_letter_code
_entity_poly.pdbx_strand_id
1 'polypeptide(L)'
;MATEPAGEEHIDLSLRPLDGGPGLRRRMRRFDSVDVLMERVDPAQVGQTAPEPARPRRRKVVVTGVGAISPLGGDAASTWEGLLAGVSGARELTGAEFAELPVKVAATAALDPADVLPRSQARTMNRSTQFAVLTAREAWSDAGLESAAVESERVGVSVGTIIGGAPVMVDAHRSLTDKGARRVSPHTTPMLVPNASAAHIAIELGARGEARTVVAACASGTEAIGLAVDRIRDGHVDVMVAGGTEAVITPEIMAGFANMRALSPAADGPEGAARPFDRDRDGFVLGEGAGFLVLEDEEHALARGARIYCEAAGWGVSADAHHMTAPEPEGTGIIEAVRKALDSAQAEAADVVHINAHATATPVGDAAEAAAVRSLFGPDAVPVTAPKGALGHLQGGAGGVEAVATVLTLHHGLIPPTAGLTEPEPDLGLDVVTGAPRALESPGVALSNSFGFGGHNAVLAFRSRAA
;
A
#
# COMPACT_ATOMS: atom_id res chain seq x y z
N MET A 1 44.21 -39.20 -31.30
CA MET A 1 43.18 -38.50 -32.10
C MET A 1 42.30 -37.76 -31.11
N ALA A 2 42.44 -36.44 -31.08
CA ALA A 2 41.63 -35.56 -30.23
C ALA A 2 40.26 -35.39 -30.89
N THR A 3 39.19 -35.70 -30.17
CA THR A 3 37.81 -35.44 -30.56
C THR A 3 37.47 -33.98 -30.25
N GLU A 4 36.97 -33.27 -31.27
CA GLU A 4 36.51 -31.87 -31.19
C GLU A 4 35.37 -31.69 -30.16
N PRO A 5 35.23 -30.50 -29.55
CA PRO A 5 34.10 -30.22 -28.67
C PRO A 5 32.80 -30.03 -29.46
N ALA A 6 31.69 -30.44 -28.85
CA ALA A 6 30.34 -30.38 -29.39
C ALA A 6 29.95 -28.95 -29.83
N GLY A 7 29.24 -28.85 -30.96
CA GLY A 7 28.87 -27.60 -31.61
C GLY A 7 28.00 -26.68 -30.74
N GLU A 8 28.32 -25.38 -30.75
CA GLU A 8 27.56 -24.34 -30.06
C GLU A 8 26.14 -24.20 -30.69
N GLU A 9 25.10 -24.52 -29.93
CA GLU A 9 23.72 -24.22 -30.33
C GLU A 9 23.35 -22.77 -30.01
N HIS A 10 22.80 -22.08 -31.01
CA HIS A 10 22.34 -20.69 -30.91
C HIS A 10 20.83 -20.59 -31.08
N ILE A 11 20.21 -19.63 -30.37
CA ILE A 11 18.80 -19.26 -30.56
C ILE A 11 18.75 -17.85 -31.18
N ASP A 12 17.94 -17.69 -32.22
CA ASP A 12 17.72 -16.40 -32.87
C ASP A 12 16.53 -15.69 -32.21
N LEU A 13 16.81 -14.66 -31.41
CA LEU A 13 15.79 -13.77 -30.86
C LEU A 13 15.41 -12.72 -31.90
N SER A 14 14.14 -12.69 -32.29
CA SER A 14 13.58 -11.68 -33.20
C SER A 14 12.51 -10.88 -32.48
N LEU A 15 12.85 -9.66 -32.05
CA LEU A 15 11.89 -8.72 -31.48
C LEU A 15 11.41 -7.78 -32.59
N ARG A 16 10.10 -7.76 -32.83
CA ARG A 16 9.48 -6.82 -33.76
C ARG A 16 8.87 -5.65 -32.96
N PRO A 17 9.31 -4.41 -33.20
CA PRO A 17 8.67 -3.22 -32.70
C PRO A 17 7.18 -3.19 -33.06
N LEU A 18 6.34 -2.77 -32.11
CA LEU A 18 4.90 -2.67 -32.29
C LEU A 18 4.49 -1.56 -33.28
N ASP A 19 5.38 -0.59 -33.51
CA ASP A 19 5.21 0.50 -34.48
C ASP A 19 5.59 0.12 -35.92
N GLY A 20 5.93 -1.15 -36.16
CA GLY A 20 6.34 -1.64 -37.48
C GLY A 20 7.74 -1.20 -37.91
N GLY A 21 8.53 -0.59 -37.02
CA GLY A 21 9.93 -0.27 -37.26
C GLY A 21 10.83 -1.50 -37.46
N PRO A 22 12.10 -1.30 -37.88
CA PRO A 22 13.01 -2.40 -38.13
C PRO A 22 13.22 -3.24 -36.87
N GLY A 23 12.93 -4.54 -36.98
CA GLY A 23 13.05 -5.48 -35.88
C GLY A 23 14.49 -5.73 -35.44
N LEU A 24 14.69 -5.91 -34.14
CA LEU A 24 15.97 -6.33 -33.59
C LEU A 24 16.08 -7.86 -33.72
N ARG A 25 17.01 -8.33 -34.55
CA ARG A 25 17.41 -9.74 -34.59
C ARG A 25 18.77 -9.91 -33.96
N ARG A 26 18.86 -10.72 -32.91
CA ARG A 26 20.12 -11.03 -32.25
C ARG A 26 20.24 -12.53 -32.06
N ARG A 27 21.34 -13.09 -32.54
CA ARG A 27 21.72 -14.48 -32.26
C ARG A 27 22.34 -14.54 -30.87
N MET A 28 21.75 -15.33 -29.99
CA MET A 28 22.20 -15.50 -28.61
C MET A 28 22.72 -16.93 -28.43
N ARG A 29 23.71 -17.13 -27.55
CA ARG A 29 24.14 -18.48 -27.15
C ARG A 29 23.07 -19.07 -26.22
N ARG A 30 22.66 -20.32 -26.47
CA ARG A 30 21.76 -21.05 -25.58
C ARG A 30 22.48 -21.25 -24.24
N PHE A 31 21.85 -20.96 -23.11
CA PHE A 31 22.43 -21.29 -21.80
C PHE A 31 22.68 -22.80 -21.76
N ASP A 32 23.86 -23.22 -21.28
CA ASP A 32 24.32 -24.61 -21.26
C ASP A 32 23.20 -25.55 -20.79
N SER A 33 22.91 -26.58 -21.60
CA SER A 33 22.05 -27.68 -21.19
C SER A 33 22.69 -28.40 -20.02
N VAL A 34 22.09 -28.32 -18.84
CA VAL A 34 22.33 -29.32 -17.80
C VAL A 34 21.54 -30.55 -18.24
N ASP A 35 22.22 -31.66 -18.53
CA ASP A 35 21.57 -32.96 -18.69
C ASP A 35 20.91 -33.33 -17.36
N VAL A 36 19.62 -33.02 -17.21
CA VAL A 36 18.81 -33.57 -16.14
C VAL A 36 18.41 -34.98 -16.56
N LEU A 37 19.12 -35.98 -16.03
CA LEU A 37 18.72 -37.38 -16.14
C LEU A 37 17.37 -37.54 -15.42
N MET A 38 16.28 -37.42 -16.17
CA MET A 38 14.96 -37.77 -15.68
C MET A 38 14.69 -39.23 -16.02
N GLU A 39 14.79 -40.08 -15.01
CA GLU A 39 14.31 -41.45 -15.11
C GLU A 39 12.78 -41.43 -15.18
N ARG A 40 12.21 -42.06 -16.20
CA ARG A 40 10.76 -42.13 -16.37
C ARG A 40 10.22 -43.16 -15.38
N VAL A 41 9.86 -42.69 -14.18
CA VAL A 41 9.25 -43.54 -13.16
C VAL A 41 7.86 -43.94 -13.64
N ASP A 42 7.58 -45.24 -13.67
CA ASP A 42 6.23 -45.75 -13.91
C ASP A 42 5.31 -45.22 -12.79
N PRO A 43 4.20 -44.52 -13.10
CA PRO A 43 3.26 -44.02 -12.09
C PRO A 43 2.75 -45.11 -11.15
N ALA A 44 2.73 -46.37 -11.57
CA ALA A 44 2.35 -47.51 -10.74
C ALA A 44 3.46 -47.95 -9.75
N GLN A 45 4.72 -47.55 -9.99
CA GLN A 45 5.89 -47.82 -9.14
C GLN A 45 6.20 -46.70 -8.16
N VAL A 46 5.59 -45.52 -8.32
CA VAL A 46 5.54 -44.50 -7.27
C VAL A 46 4.62 -45.05 -6.18
N GLY A 47 5.18 -45.88 -5.29
CA GLY A 47 4.47 -46.36 -4.11
C GLY A 47 3.80 -45.17 -3.43
N GLN A 48 2.54 -45.34 -2.99
CA GLN A 48 1.74 -44.31 -2.32
C GLN A 48 2.66 -43.48 -1.45
N THR A 49 2.95 -42.26 -1.90
CA THR A 49 3.78 -41.32 -1.14
C THR A 49 3.16 -41.26 0.24
N ALA A 50 4.00 -41.32 1.28
CA ALA A 50 3.58 -41.10 2.65
C ALA A 50 2.56 -39.95 2.67
N PRO A 51 1.46 -40.06 3.45
CA PRO A 51 0.40 -39.06 3.45
C PRO A 51 1.04 -37.68 3.46
N GLU A 52 0.63 -36.82 2.52
CA GLU A 52 1.11 -35.44 2.41
C GLU A 52 1.17 -34.90 3.84
N PRO A 53 2.36 -34.46 4.32
CA PRO A 53 2.48 -33.99 5.69
C PRO A 53 1.37 -32.97 5.89
N ALA A 54 0.52 -33.21 6.89
CA ALA A 54 -0.65 -32.38 7.12
C ALA A 54 -0.22 -30.93 6.99
N ARG A 55 -0.82 -30.18 6.03
CA ARG A 55 -0.47 -28.78 5.82
C ARG A 55 -0.42 -28.14 7.21
N PRO A 56 0.71 -27.54 7.62
CA PRO A 56 0.80 -26.97 8.95
C PRO A 56 -0.40 -26.05 9.13
N ARG A 57 -1.04 -26.13 10.31
CA ARG A 57 -2.17 -25.24 10.63
C ARG A 57 -1.72 -23.82 10.33
N ARG A 58 -2.39 -23.14 9.38
CA ARG A 58 -2.12 -21.74 9.08
C ARG A 58 -2.28 -20.96 10.38
N ARG A 59 -1.22 -20.28 10.81
CA ARG A 59 -1.25 -19.45 12.00
C ARG A 59 -2.24 -18.31 11.79
N LYS A 60 -3.00 -17.99 12.83
CA LYS A 60 -3.94 -16.87 12.78
C LYS A 60 -3.19 -15.58 13.07
N VAL A 61 -3.42 -14.56 12.27
CA VAL A 61 -2.69 -13.28 12.34
C VAL A 61 -3.62 -12.20 12.87
N VAL A 62 -3.16 -11.48 13.88
CA VAL A 62 -3.92 -10.43 14.56
C VAL A 62 -3.21 -9.09 14.47
N VAL A 63 -3.98 -8.01 14.53
CA VAL A 63 -3.44 -6.65 14.64
C VAL A 63 -3.34 -6.29 16.13
N THR A 64 -2.13 -6.02 16.62
CA THR A 64 -1.90 -5.68 18.04
C THR A 64 -1.51 -4.22 18.26
N GLY A 65 -1.03 -3.54 17.22
CA GLY A 65 -0.68 -2.12 17.28
C GLY A 65 -0.99 -1.37 16.00
N VAL A 66 -1.28 -0.08 16.13
CA VAL A 66 -1.54 0.83 15.01
C VAL A 66 -0.74 2.13 15.16
N GLY A 67 -0.32 2.71 14.05
CA GLY A 67 0.29 4.04 14.01
C GLY A 67 0.00 4.73 12.70
N ALA A 68 -0.21 6.06 12.71
CA ALA A 68 -0.39 6.84 11.49
C ALA A 68 0.13 8.27 11.63
N ILE A 69 0.78 8.78 10.58
CA ILE A 69 0.94 10.22 10.37
C ILE A 69 0.24 10.57 9.06
N SER A 70 -0.67 11.53 9.10
CA SER A 70 -1.52 11.87 7.97
C SER A 70 -1.72 13.38 7.84
N PRO A 71 -2.42 13.85 6.80
CA PRO A 71 -2.83 15.24 6.69
C PRO A 71 -3.82 15.70 7.77
N LEU A 72 -4.44 14.78 8.48
CA LEU A 72 -5.42 15.06 9.55
C LEU A 72 -4.80 15.05 10.95
N GLY A 73 -3.70 14.31 11.15
CA GLY A 73 -3.15 14.06 12.47
C GLY A 73 -1.69 13.61 12.46
N GLY A 74 -1.00 13.85 13.58
CA GLY A 74 0.40 13.46 13.79
C GLY A 74 0.56 12.07 14.42
N ASP A 75 -0.55 11.40 14.72
CA ASP A 75 -0.65 10.06 15.30
C ASP A 75 -1.96 9.38 14.82
N ALA A 76 -2.13 8.09 15.11
CA ALA A 76 -3.32 7.31 14.74
C ALA A 76 -4.60 7.85 15.38
N ALA A 77 -4.52 8.33 16.63
CA ALA A 77 -5.67 8.85 17.36
C ALA A 77 -6.21 10.13 16.72
N SER A 78 -5.36 11.13 16.50
CA SER A 78 -5.72 12.39 15.84
C SER A 78 -6.11 12.20 14.38
N THR A 79 -5.49 11.25 13.67
CA THR A 79 -5.92 10.86 12.32
C THR A 79 -7.34 10.31 12.33
N TRP A 80 -7.65 9.42 13.29
CA TRP A 80 -8.99 8.85 13.45
C TRP A 80 -10.05 9.89 13.80
N GLU A 81 -9.75 10.78 14.74
CA GLU A 81 -10.64 11.89 15.10
C GLU A 81 -10.94 12.80 13.90
N GLY A 82 -9.92 13.12 13.09
CA GLY A 82 -10.08 13.90 11.87
C GLY A 82 -10.97 13.21 10.83
N LEU A 83 -10.80 11.89 10.66
CA LEU A 83 -11.66 11.09 9.77
C LEU A 83 -13.12 11.12 10.23
N LEU A 84 -13.38 10.94 11.54
CA LEU A 84 -14.73 11.00 12.10
C LEU A 84 -15.36 12.38 11.97
N ALA A 85 -14.55 13.44 12.03
CA ALA A 85 -15.01 14.81 11.82
C ALA A 85 -15.38 15.11 10.36
N GLY A 86 -14.97 14.27 9.41
CA GLY A 86 -15.27 14.45 7.98
C GLY A 86 -14.64 15.71 7.37
N VAL A 87 -13.51 16.16 7.92
CA VAL A 87 -12.81 17.36 7.46
C VAL A 87 -11.76 17.02 6.39
N SER A 88 -11.46 17.99 5.52
CA SER A 88 -10.42 17.85 4.51
C SER A 88 -9.05 18.28 5.05
N GLY A 89 -8.03 17.45 4.82
CA GLY A 89 -6.62 17.78 5.07
C GLY A 89 -5.93 18.48 3.90
N ALA A 90 -6.65 18.71 2.79
CA ALA A 90 -6.14 19.41 1.63
C ALA A 90 -5.95 20.91 1.91
N ARG A 91 -4.86 21.49 1.39
CA ARG A 91 -4.51 22.90 1.57
C ARG A 91 -3.76 23.46 0.36
N GLU A 92 -3.73 24.77 0.24
CA GLU A 92 -2.91 25.46 -0.78
C GLU A 92 -1.41 25.38 -0.43
N LEU A 93 -0.59 25.09 -1.44
CA LEU A 93 0.86 25.12 -1.40
C LEU A 93 1.34 26.57 -1.61
N THR A 94 2.00 27.12 -0.60
CA THR A 94 2.39 28.55 -0.57
C THR A 94 3.87 28.81 -0.87
N GLY A 95 4.67 27.76 -1.06
CA GLY A 95 6.10 27.88 -1.40
C GLY A 95 6.32 28.52 -2.77
N ALA A 96 7.36 29.35 -2.91
CA ALA A 96 7.69 30.02 -4.17
C ALA A 96 8.00 29.02 -5.30
N GLU A 97 8.50 27.85 -4.95
CA GLU A 97 8.76 26.73 -5.85
C GLU A 97 7.49 26.13 -6.47
N PHE A 98 6.31 26.38 -5.90
CA PHE A 98 5.01 25.94 -6.41
C PHE A 98 4.26 27.05 -7.19
N ALA A 99 4.74 28.30 -7.17
CA ALA A 99 4.00 29.47 -7.65
C ALA A 99 3.58 29.37 -9.12
N GLU A 100 4.44 28.81 -9.97
CA GLU A 100 4.24 28.66 -11.42
C GLU A 100 3.58 27.33 -11.81
N LEU A 101 3.16 26.51 -10.83
CA LEU A 101 2.52 25.24 -11.12
C LEU A 101 1.04 25.42 -11.49
N PRO A 102 0.52 24.60 -12.43
CA PRO A 102 -0.89 24.64 -12.82
C PRO A 102 -1.83 24.17 -11.69
N VAL A 103 -1.35 23.32 -10.78
CA VAL A 103 -2.10 22.84 -9.60
C VAL A 103 -1.25 23.09 -8.35
N LYS A 104 -1.86 23.71 -7.33
CA LYS A 104 -1.19 24.15 -6.10
C LYS A 104 -1.91 23.68 -4.83
N VAL A 105 -2.73 22.63 -4.93
CA VAL A 105 -3.40 22.02 -3.78
C VAL A 105 -2.81 20.65 -3.51
N ALA A 106 -2.53 20.37 -2.25
CA ALA A 106 -2.06 19.07 -1.78
C ALA A 106 -2.51 18.82 -0.34
N ALA A 107 -2.51 17.57 0.10
CA ALA A 107 -2.74 17.17 1.48
C ALA A 107 -1.39 16.90 2.15
N THR A 108 -0.68 17.95 2.58
CA THR A 108 0.58 17.78 3.32
C THR A 108 0.32 17.16 4.69
N ALA A 109 1.31 16.54 5.34
CA ALA A 109 1.11 15.97 6.67
C ALA A 109 0.77 17.05 7.71
N ALA A 110 0.00 16.70 8.75
CA ALA A 110 -0.32 17.60 9.86
C ALA A 110 0.91 17.95 10.72
N LEU A 111 1.93 17.09 10.67
CA LEU A 111 3.17 17.17 11.44
C LEU A 111 4.37 17.05 10.50
N ASP A 112 5.38 17.90 10.68
CA ASP A 112 6.68 17.69 10.03
C ASP A 112 7.51 16.68 10.85
N PRO A 113 7.91 15.53 10.26
CA PRO A 113 8.63 14.51 11.02
C PRO A 113 10.04 14.98 11.42
N ALA A 114 10.61 15.99 10.76
CA ALA A 114 11.89 16.58 11.14
C ALA A 114 11.83 17.41 12.43
N ASP A 115 10.65 17.88 12.84
CA ASP A 115 10.45 18.62 14.09
C ASP A 115 10.41 17.70 15.33
N VAL A 116 10.12 16.42 15.11
CA VAL A 116 10.04 15.41 16.18
C VAL A 116 11.32 14.60 16.29
N LEU A 117 11.96 14.29 15.17
CA LEU A 117 13.16 13.46 15.17
C LEU A 117 14.39 14.20 15.72
N PRO A 118 15.29 13.51 16.45
CA PRO A 118 16.61 14.06 16.75
C PRO A 118 17.31 14.47 15.45
N ARG A 119 17.89 15.67 15.42
CA ARG A 119 18.56 16.22 14.23
C ARG A 119 19.62 15.28 13.63
N SER A 120 20.27 14.46 14.45
CA SER A 120 21.25 13.46 13.99
C SER A 120 20.60 12.36 13.13
N GLN A 121 19.39 11.92 13.47
CA GLN A 121 18.64 10.92 12.71
C GLN A 121 18.00 11.53 11.47
N ALA A 122 17.32 12.67 11.61
CA ALA A 122 16.60 13.33 10.52
C ALA A 122 17.49 13.61 9.31
N ARG A 123 18.76 14.00 9.53
CA ARG A 123 19.71 14.33 8.45
C ARG A 123 20.20 13.13 7.64
N THR A 124 19.96 11.91 8.10
CA THR A 124 20.39 10.68 7.40
C THR A 124 19.23 9.94 6.74
N MET A 125 18.01 10.45 6.85
CA MET A 125 16.78 9.84 6.34
C MET A 125 16.07 10.80 5.38
N ASN A 126 15.54 10.30 4.26
CA ASN A 126 14.61 11.08 3.45
C ASN A 126 13.29 11.29 4.23
N ARG A 127 12.47 12.26 3.81
CA ARG A 127 11.21 12.61 4.50
C ARG A 127 10.24 11.43 4.64
N SER A 128 10.10 10.60 3.61
CA SER A 128 9.27 9.39 3.63
C SER A 128 9.76 8.40 4.70
N THR A 129 11.07 8.15 4.77
CA THR A 129 11.69 7.34 5.83
C THR A 129 11.52 7.94 7.23
N GLN A 130 11.54 9.26 7.37
CA GLN A 130 11.29 9.92 8.66
C GLN A 130 9.85 9.68 9.15
N PHE A 131 8.85 9.82 8.27
CA PHE A 131 7.48 9.41 8.59
C PHE A 131 7.42 7.93 8.99
N ALA A 132 8.01 7.05 8.18
CA ALA A 132 7.95 5.61 8.42
C ALA A 132 8.50 5.21 9.79
N VAL A 133 9.64 5.76 10.20
CA VAL A 133 10.25 5.46 11.51
C VAL A 133 9.39 5.96 12.67
N LEU A 134 8.87 7.20 12.59
CA LEU A 134 8.01 7.74 13.66
C LEU A 134 6.71 6.93 13.79
N THR A 135 6.06 6.64 12.67
CA THR A 135 4.81 5.89 12.65
C THR A 135 5.00 4.43 13.07
N ALA A 136 6.11 3.80 12.69
CA ALA A 136 6.44 2.45 13.16
C ALA A 136 6.72 2.41 14.66
N ARG A 137 7.37 3.44 15.24
CA ARG A 137 7.56 3.57 16.69
C ARG A 137 6.22 3.68 17.41
N GLU A 138 5.30 4.49 16.88
CA GLU A 138 3.94 4.61 17.41
C GLU A 138 3.23 3.24 17.42
N ALA A 139 3.19 2.54 16.29
CA ALA A 139 2.56 1.22 16.19
C ALA A 139 3.21 0.18 17.13
N TRP A 140 4.54 0.21 17.25
CA TRP A 140 5.30 -0.68 18.13
C TRP A 140 5.00 -0.42 19.61
N SER A 141 4.94 0.85 20.02
CA SER A 141 4.54 1.27 21.35
C SER A 141 3.09 0.90 21.63
N ASP A 142 2.18 1.13 20.68
CA ASP A 142 0.77 0.80 20.81
C ASP A 142 0.54 -0.71 20.99
N ALA A 143 1.34 -1.54 20.31
CA ALA A 143 1.36 -2.99 20.51
C ALA A 143 1.88 -3.43 21.89
N GLY A 144 2.48 -2.53 22.68
CA GLY A 144 3.09 -2.85 23.98
C GLY A 144 4.38 -3.66 23.85
N LEU A 145 5.12 -3.49 22.74
CA LEU A 145 6.33 -4.27 22.45
C LEU A 145 7.63 -3.64 22.96
N GLU A 146 7.60 -2.40 23.47
CA GLU A 146 8.78 -1.73 24.05
C GLU A 146 9.36 -2.48 25.26
N SER A 147 8.48 -3.10 26.05
CA SER A 147 8.84 -3.87 27.23
C SER A 147 8.75 -5.39 27.04
N ALA A 148 8.36 -5.85 25.84
CA ALA A 148 8.16 -7.26 25.56
C ALA A 148 9.49 -7.93 25.20
N ALA A 149 9.71 -9.14 25.73
CA ALA A 149 10.80 -9.98 25.27
C ALA A 149 10.37 -10.69 23.99
N VAL A 150 10.72 -10.13 22.84
CA VAL A 150 10.55 -10.77 21.52
C VAL A 150 11.92 -11.04 20.91
N GLU A 151 12.12 -12.24 20.39
CA GLU A 151 13.36 -12.60 19.70
C GLU A 151 13.50 -11.79 18.41
N SER A 152 14.62 -11.06 18.26
CA SER A 152 14.89 -10.21 17.10
C SER A 152 14.73 -10.95 15.77
N GLU A 153 15.15 -12.22 15.71
CA GLU A 153 15.08 -13.09 14.54
C GLU A 153 13.63 -13.51 14.18
N ARG A 154 12.67 -13.26 15.08
CA ARG A 154 11.23 -13.50 14.89
C ARG A 154 10.44 -12.21 14.64
N VAL A 155 11.13 -11.07 14.52
CA VAL A 155 10.55 -9.78 14.15
C VAL A 155 10.98 -9.42 12.73
N GLY A 156 10.02 -9.07 11.88
CA GLY A 156 10.28 -8.56 10.54
C GLY A 156 9.62 -7.22 10.24
N VAL A 157 9.97 -6.66 9.09
CA VAL A 157 9.49 -5.37 8.60
C VAL A 157 9.10 -5.49 7.13
N SER A 158 7.94 -4.95 6.75
CA SER A 158 7.48 -4.90 5.36
C SER A 158 6.91 -3.52 5.03
N VAL A 159 7.57 -2.77 4.13
CA VAL A 159 7.21 -1.37 3.85
C VAL A 159 6.85 -1.16 2.39
N GLY A 160 5.70 -0.56 2.13
CA GLY A 160 5.31 -0.02 0.84
C GLY A 160 5.80 1.42 0.64
N THR A 161 6.38 1.71 -0.53
CA THR A 161 6.67 3.08 -1.01
C THR A 161 6.82 3.03 -2.53
N ILE A 162 6.59 4.14 -3.24
CA ILE A 162 6.78 4.19 -4.69
C ILE A 162 8.14 4.81 -4.99
N ILE A 163 8.26 6.10 -4.68
CA ILE A 163 9.39 6.95 -5.07
C ILE A 163 9.78 7.90 -3.93
N GLY A 164 9.56 7.54 -2.67
CA GLY A 164 9.75 8.44 -1.52
C GLY A 164 11.14 9.05 -1.36
N GLY A 165 12.16 8.43 -1.98
CA GLY A 165 13.52 8.97 -2.06
C GLY A 165 13.76 9.94 -3.23
N ALA A 166 12.81 10.14 -4.15
CA ALA A 166 12.98 10.97 -5.34
C ALA A 166 13.45 12.41 -5.06
N PRO A 167 12.96 13.12 -4.02
CA PRO A 167 13.44 14.46 -3.71
C PRO A 167 14.96 14.50 -3.47
N VAL A 168 15.52 13.44 -2.89
CA VAL A 168 16.96 13.29 -2.65
C VAL A 168 17.75 13.28 -3.96
N MET A 169 17.21 12.62 -5.00
CA MET A 169 17.85 12.58 -6.32
C MET A 169 17.82 13.95 -7.00
N VAL A 170 16.72 14.69 -6.86
CA VAL A 170 16.60 16.06 -7.40
C VAL A 170 17.62 16.99 -6.75
N ASP A 171 17.74 16.96 -5.42
CA ASP A 171 18.70 17.77 -4.69
C ASP A 171 20.16 17.40 -4.99
N ALA A 172 20.43 16.11 -5.16
CA ALA A 172 21.72 15.62 -5.59
C ALA A 172 22.07 16.08 -7.01
N HIS A 173 21.10 16.04 -7.93
CA HIS A 173 21.27 16.53 -9.29
C HIS A 173 21.59 18.03 -9.30
N ARG A 174 20.80 18.87 -8.61
CA ARG A 174 21.06 20.31 -8.47
C ARG A 174 22.45 20.59 -7.86
N SER A 175 22.82 19.84 -6.82
CA SER A 175 24.14 19.97 -6.21
C SER A 175 25.27 19.62 -7.17
N LEU A 176 25.08 18.58 -8.00
CA LEU A 176 26.04 18.16 -9.02
C LEU A 176 26.18 19.20 -10.13
N THR A 177 25.08 19.73 -10.66
CA THR A 177 25.08 20.69 -11.77
C THR A 177 25.61 22.05 -11.34
N ASP A 178 25.17 22.54 -10.19
CA ASP A 178 25.41 23.93 -9.79
C ASP A 178 26.73 24.08 -9.02
N LYS A 179 27.15 23.02 -8.31
CA LYS A 179 28.26 23.07 -7.34
C LYS A 179 29.33 21.98 -7.55
N GLY A 180 29.12 21.07 -8.50
CA GLY A 180 30.05 20.00 -8.86
C GLY A 180 30.02 18.78 -7.94
N ALA A 181 30.62 17.67 -8.40
CA ALA A 181 30.51 16.34 -7.78
C ALA A 181 30.92 16.28 -6.30
N ARG A 182 31.90 17.07 -5.87
CA ARG A 182 32.35 17.10 -4.46
C ARG A 182 31.30 17.62 -3.48
N ARG A 183 30.22 18.25 -3.97
CA ARG A 183 29.15 18.83 -3.16
C ARG A 183 27.91 17.95 -3.06
N VAL A 184 27.87 16.81 -3.76
CA VAL A 184 26.82 15.80 -3.60
C VAL A 184 26.98 15.15 -2.22
N SER A 185 25.86 14.97 -1.51
CA SER A 185 25.86 14.40 -0.16
C SER A 185 26.30 12.93 -0.20
N PRO A 186 27.12 12.45 0.75
CA PRO A 186 27.40 11.03 0.89
C PRO A 186 26.15 10.21 1.29
N HIS A 187 25.09 10.86 1.79
CA HIS A 187 23.84 10.22 2.15
C HIS A 187 22.86 10.08 0.97
N THR A 188 23.19 10.61 -0.22
CA THR A 188 22.29 10.57 -1.39
C THR A 188 21.85 9.14 -1.71
N THR A 189 22.78 8.19 -1.86
CA THR A 189 22.40 6.81 -2.22
C THR A 189 21.62 6.10 -1.11
N PRO A 190 22.06 6.11 0.17
CA PRO A 190 21.29 5.50 1.26
C PRO A 190 19.89 6.10 1.44
N MET A 191 19.71 7.40 1.20
CA MET A 191 18.41 8.06 1.32
C MET A 191 17.54 7.92 0.06
N LEU A 192 18.10 7.55 -1.09
CA LEU A 192 17.35 7.43 -2.35
C LEU A 192 16.67 6.06 -2.50
N VAL A 193 17.35 4.99 -2.09
CA VAL A 193 16.88 3.63 -2.35
C VAL A 193 15.52 3.38 -1.67
N PRO A 194 14.53 2.79 -2.36
CA PRO A 194 13.19 2.58 -1.78
C PRO A 194 13.20 1.78 -0.47
N ASN A 195 14.19 0.90 -0.29
CA ASN A 195 14.30 0.08 0.91
C ASN A 195 14.84 0.80 2.15
N ALA A 196 15.16 2.09 2.05
CA ALA A 196 15.64 2.88 3.18
C ALA A 196 14.66 2.84 4.36
N SER A 197 13.36 2.99 4.10
CA SER A 197 12.33 3.00 5.16
C SER A 197 12.28 1.67 5.92
N ALA A 198 12.26 0.53 5.20
CA ALA A 198 12.27 -0.79 5.84
C ALA A 198 13.54 -1.04 6.64
N ALA A 199 14.70 -0.66 6.08
CA ALA A 199 15.99 -0.82 6.75
C ALA A 199 16.08 0.03 8.03
N HIS A 200 15.62 1.28 7.99
CA HIS A 200 15.64 2.16 9.16
C HIS A 200 14.71 1.68 10.27
N ILE A 201 13.51 1.21 9.95
CA ILE A 201 12.62 0.59 10.94
C ILE A 201 13.27 -0.67 11.54
N ALA A 202 13.85 -1.53 10.71
CA ALA A 202 14.51 -2.75 11.19
C ALA A 202 15.70 -2.44 12.11
N ILE A 203 16.50 -1.43 11.79
CA ILE A 203 17.61 -0.97 12.66
C ILE A 203 17.07 -0.42 13.97
N GLU A 204 16.02 0.40 13.92
CA GLU A 204 15.41 1.02 15.10
C GLU A 204 14.85 -0.03 16.08
N LEU A 205 14.14 -1.03 15.55
CA LEU A 205 13.48 -2.06 16.34
C LEU A 205 14.39 -3.26 16.66
N GLY A 206 15.59 -3.30 16.09
CA GLY A 206 16.45 -4.48 16.16
C GLY A 206 15.85 -5.72 15.49
N ALA A 207 15.00 -5.53 14.47
CA ALA A 207 14.34 -6.62 13.75
C ALA A 207 15.35 -7.32 12.81
N ARG A 208 15.54 -8.63 13.02
CA ARG A 208 16.52 -9.46 12.31
C ARG A 208 15.91 -10.61 11.51
N GLY A 209 14.60 -10.85 11.64
CA GLY A 209 13.91 -11.88 10.88
C GLY A 209 13.93 -11.57 9.39
N GLU A 210 13.44 -10.38 9.01
CA GLU A 210 13.49 -9.90 7.63
C GLU A 210 13.16 -8.40 7.52
N ALA A 211 13.63 -7.75 6.45
CA ALA A 211 13.24 -6.41 6.07
C ALA A 211 12.93 -6.38 4.56
N ARG A 212 11.71 -5.99 4.20
CA ARG A 212 11.19 -6.05 2.83
C ARG A 212 10.65 -4.70 2.38
N THR A 213 10.71 -4.48 1.07
CA THR A 213 10.16 -3.29 0.44
C THR A 213 9.34 -3.68 -0.77
N VAL A 214 8.13 -3.15 -0.84
CA VAL A 214 7.16 -3.44 -1.89
C VAL A 214 6.91 -2.16 -2.67
N VAL A 215 6.96 -2.28 -4.00
CA VAL A 215 6.74 -1.18 -4.94
C VAL A 215 5.69 -1.64 -5.95
N ALA A 216 4.44 -1.26 -5.70
CA ALA A 216 3.26 -1.59 -6.49
C ALA A 216 2.37 -0.36 -6.68
N ALA A 217 3.01 0.78 -6.98
CA ALA A 217 2.35 2.08 -7.06
C ALA A 217 1.46 2.36 -5.82
N CYS A 218 0.21 2.77 -6.03
CA CYS A 218 -0.73 3.10 -4.96
C CYS A 218 -1.11 1.89 -4.09
N ALA A 219 -0.89 0.65 -4.56
CA ALA A 219 -1.14 -0.58 -3.81
C ALA A 219 0.03 -1.01 -2.90
N SER A 220 1.16 -0.28 -2.91
CA SER A 220 2.40 -0.69 -2.22
C SER A 220 2.20 -0.99 -0.73
N GLY A 221 1.52 -0.10 0.02
CA GLY A 221 1.28 -0.31 1.46
C GLY A 221 0.38 -1.52 1.74
N THR A 222 -0.65 -1.70 0.92
CA THR A 222 -1.62 -2.81 1.02
C THR A 222 -0.96 -4.15 0.73
N GLU A 223 -0.16 -4.24 -0.34
CA GLU A 223 0.62 -5.43 -0.64
C GLU A 223 1.70 -5.71 0.42
N ALA A 224 2.33 -4.67 0.99
CA ALA A 224 3.31 -4.85 2.06
C ALA A 224 2.69 -5.47 3.32
N ILE A 225 1.47 -5.07 3.69
CA ILE A 225 0.70 -5.67 4.79
C ILE A 225 0.28 -7.09 4.43
N GLY A 226 -0.29 -7.31 3.23
CA GLY A 226 -0.73 -8.64 2.79
C GLY A 226 0.39 -9.67 2.78
N LEU A 227 1.55 -9.30 2.22
CA LEU A 227 2.74 -10.17 2.25
C LEU A 227 3.18 -10.46 3.68
N ALA A 228 3.13 -9.49 4.60
CA ALA A 228 3.48 -9.68 6.01
C ALA A 228 2.52 -10.66 6.73
N VAL A 229 1.23 -10.64 6.39
CA VAL A 229 0.26 -11.65 6.85
C VAL A 229 0.71 -13.06 6.45
N ASP A 230 1.16 -13.26 5.21
CA ASP A 230 1.66 -14.57 4.76
C ASP A 230 2.94 -14.98 5.50
N ARG A 231 3.85 -14.04 5.80
CA ARG A 231 5.09 -14.34 6.54
C ARG A 231 4.82 -14.93 7.92
N ILE A 232 3.83 -14.38 8.63
CA ILE A 232 3.43 -14.89 9.93
C ILE A 232 2.68 -16.22 9.78
N ARG A 233 1.74 -16.32 8.82
CA ARG A 233 0.96 -17.55 8.55
C ARG A 233 1.84 -18.77 8.27
N ASP A 234 2.90 -18.55 7.50
CA ASP A 234 3.87 -19.57 7.11
C ASP A 234 4.94 -19.82 8.18
N GLY A 235 4.88 -19.10 9.31
CA GLY A 235 5.73 -19.31 10.48
C GLY A 235 7.15 -18.75 10.38
N HIS A 236 7.44 -17.92 9.38
CA HIS A 236 8.77 -17.34 9.19
C HIS A 236 9.17 -16.36 10.30
N VAL A 237 8.19 -15.62 10.81
CA VAL A 237 8.31 -14.64 11.90
C VAL A 237 7.04 -14.67 12.75
N ASP A 238 7.11 -14.14 13.97
CA ASP A 238 5.95 -14.06 14.86
C ASP A 238 5.36 -12.64 14.91
N VAL A 239 6.18 -11.61 14.64
CA VAL A 239 5.78 -10.20 14.63
C VAL A 239 6.25 -9.55 13.33
N MET A 240 5.37 -8.77 12.70
CA MET A 240 5.69 -7.94 11.54
C MET A 240 5.23 -6.50 11.78
N VAL A 241 6.13 -5.54 11.57
CA VAL A 241 5.74 -4.14 11.36
C VAL A 241 5.51 -3.93 9.87
N ALA A 242 4.27 -3.70 9.47
CA ALA A 242 3.88 -3.66 8.07
C ALA A 242 2.99 -2.46 7.74
N GLY A 243 3.23 -1.84 6.60
CA GLY A 243 2.51 -0.61 6.24
C GLY A 243 3.10 0.07 5.01
N GLY A 244 2.89 1.37 4.90
CA GLY A 244 3.40 2.16 3.78
C GLY A 244 3.70 3.59 4.16
N THR A 245 4.51 4.25 3.34
CA THR A 245 4.83 5.67 3.47
C THR A 245 5.05 6.33 2.12
N GLU A 246 4.71 7.62 2.02
CA GLU A 246 5.14 8.46 0.91
C GLU A 246 5.31 9.92 1.32
N ALA A 247 6.27 10.62 0.71
CA ALA A 247 6.52 12.05 0.92
C ALA A 247 7.07 12.72 -0.34
N VAL A 248 6.19 12.89 -1.33
CA VAL A 248 6.57 13.32 -2.69
C VAL A 248 5.82 14.56 -3.17
N ILE A 249 5.32 15.39 -2.25
CA ILE A 249 4.78 16.72 -2.56
C ILE A 249 5.96 17.65 -2.88
N THR A 250 6.47 17.54 -4.11
CA THR A 250 7.52 18.40 -4.65
C THR A 250 7.09 19.03 -5.97
N PRO A 251 7.72 20.14 -6.40
CA PRO A 251 7.34 20.80 -7.64
C PRO A 251 7.40 19.88 -8.86
N GLU A 252 8.39 18.99 -8.93
CA GLU A 252 8.60 18.10 -10.06
C GLU A 252 7.50 17.04 -10.17
N ILE A 253 7.11 16.46 -9.04
CA ILE A 253 6.07 15.43 -8.98
C ILE A 253 4.69 16.05 -9.17
N MET A 254 4.43 17.20 -8.54
CA MET A 254 3.20 17.98 -8.76
C MET A 254 3.04 18.36 -10.24
N ALA A 255 4.10 18.87 -10.89
CA ALA A 255 4.07 19.17 -12.31
C ALA A 255 3.81 17.93 -13.17
N GLY A 256 4.44 16.80 -12.84
CA GLY A 256 4.22 15.53 -13.54
C GLY A 256 2.76 15.09 -13.51
N PHE A 257 2.16 15.02 -12.31
CA PHE A 257 0.76 14.61 -12.17
C PHE A 257 -0.23 15.62 -12.75
N ALA A 258 0.05 16.92 -12.65
CA ALA A 258 -0.79 17.94 -13.27
C ALA A 258 -0.76 17.86 -14.81
N ASN A 259 0.41 17.63 -15.41
CA ASN A 259 0.56 17.55 -16.87
C ASN A 259 -0.13 16.31 -17.46
N MET A 260 -0.21 15.20 -16.69
CA MET A 260 -1.02 14.05 -17.08
C MET A 260 -2.51 14.19 -16.73
N ARG A 261 -2.92 15.34 -16.18
CA ARG A 261 -4.30 15.66 -15.77
C ARG A 261 -4.87 14.68 -14.75
N ALA A 262 -4.04 14.22 -13.83
CA ALA A 262 -4.47 13.31 -12.77
C ALA A 262 -4.82 14.05 -11.46
N LEU A 263 -4.31 15.26 -11.27
CA LEU A 263 -4.63 16.09 -10.11
C LEU A 263 -5.92 16.88 -10.32
N SER A 264 -6.72 17.02 -9.25
CA SER A 264 -7.81 18.00 -9.24
C SER A 264 -7.24 19.42 -9.40
N PRO A 265 -7.80 20.25 -10.30
CA PRO A 265 -7.50 21.68 -10.36
C PRO A 265 -8.01 22.45 -9.14
N ALA A 266 -8.82 21.83 -8.27
CA ALA A 266 -9.37 22.43 -7.05
C ALA A 266 -10.15 23.74 -7.32
N ALA A 267 -11.03 23.73 -8.33
CA ALA A 267 -11.75 24.93 -8.78
C ALA A 267 -12.57 25.61 -7.68
N ASP A 268 -13.09 24.84 -6.73
CA ASP A 268 -13.92 25.30 -5.60
C ASP A 268 -13.12 25.53 -4.30
N GLY A 269 -11.79 25.50 -4.37
CA GLY A 269 -10.90 25.59 -3.21
C GLY A 269 -10.36 24.23 -2.74
N PRO A 270 -9.36 24.25 -1.83
CA PRO A 270 -8.66 23.04 -1.42
C PRO A 270 -9.56 22.05 -0.66
N GLU A 271 -10.45 22.55 0.20
CA GLU A 271 -11.28 21.70 1.07
C GLU A 271 -12.21 20.78 0.27
N GLY A 272 -12.68 21.23 -0.89
CA GLY A 272 -13.55 20.46 -1.79
C GLY A 272 -12.81 19.76 -2.93
N ALA A 273 -11.48 19.81 -3.00
CA ALA A 273 -10.73 19.31 -4.15
C ALA A 273 -10.77 17.77 -4.26
N ALA A 274 -10.68 17.06 -3.13
CA ALA A 274 -10.84 15.62 -3.10
C ALA A 274 -12.32 15.27 -2.83
N ARG A 275 -13.03 14.84 -3.88
CA ARG A 275 -14.46 14.49 -3.81
C ARG A 275 -14.75 13.11 -4.41
N PRO A 276 -14.32 12.01 -3.76
CA PRO A 276 -14.53 10.67 -4.28
C PRO A 276 -16.02 10.38 -4.49
N PHE A 277 -16.35 9.73 -5.60
CA PHE A 277 -17.71 9.38 -6.04
C PHE A 277 -18.68 10.56 -6.29
N ASP A 278 -18.24 11.80 -6.12
CA ASP A 278 -19.05 12.98 -6.45
C ASP A 278 -19.18 13.11 -7.97
N ARG A 279 -20.32 13.61 -8.44
CA ARG A 279 -20.58 13.82 -9.88
C ARG A 279 -19.52 14.73 -10.50
N ASP A 280 -19.06 15.72 -9.75
CA ASP A 280 -18.20 16.79 -10.26
C ASP A 280 -16.70 16.53 -9.93
N ARG A 281 -16.32 15.28 -9.62
CA ARG A 281 -14.93 14.87 -9.38
C ARG A 281 -14.07 14.99 -10.63
N ASP A 282 -12.84 15.48 -10.46
CA ASP A 282 -11.98 15.88 -11.58
C ASP A 282 -10.50 15.52 -11.41
N GLY A 283 -10.17 14.67 -10.44
CA GLY A 283 -8.82 14.21 -10.18
C GLY A 283 -8.54 14.03 -8.69
N PHE A 284 -7.39 13.43 -8.37
CA PHE A 284 -6.99 13.23 -6.98
C PHE A 284 -6.25 14.45 -6.41
N VAL A 285 -6.21 14.57 -5.08
CA VAL A 285 -5.34 15.52 -4.38
C VAL A 285 -4.11 14.76 -3.89
N LEU A 286 -2.89 15.15 -4.28
CA LEU A 286 -1.69 14.45 -3.84
C LEU A 286 -1.49 14.64 -2.33
N GLY A 287 -1.25 13.56 -1.59
CA GLY A 287 -0.99 13.60 -0.15
C GLY A 287 0.35 12.98 0.23
N GLU A 288 0.75 13.18 1.49
CA GLU A 288 1.91 12.53 2.10
C GLU A 288 1.59 12.02 3.51
N GLY A 289 2.37 11.04 3.98
CA GLY A 289 2.22 10.47 5.31
C GLY A 289 2.69 9.02 5.37
N ALA A 290 2.32 8.35 6.46
CA ALA A 290 2.62 6.93 6.69
C ALA A 290 1.56 6.29 7.58
N GLY A 291 1.34 4.99 7.39
CA GLY A 291 0.50 4.19 8.26
C GLY A 291 1.09 2.80 8.43
N PHE A 292 1.13 2.30 9.66
CA PHE A 292 1.73 1.02 10.02
C PHE A 292 0.86 0.25 11.00
N LEU A 293 0.81 -1.06 10.79
CA LEU A 293 0.25 -2.05 11.70
C LEU A 293 1.38 -2.89 12.30
N VAL A 294 1.19 -3.29 13.55
CA VAL A 294 1.88 -4.46 14.11
C VAL A 294 0.99 -5.66 13.93
N LEU A 295 1.42 -6.57 13.05
CA LEU A 295 0.81 -7.87 12.82
C LEU A 295 1.53 -8.90 13.68
N GLU A 296 0.77 -9.83 14.25
CA GLU A 296 1.30 -10.78 15.21
C GLU A 296 0.61 -12.13 15.10
N ASP A 297 1.36 -13.19 15.35
CA ASP A 297 0.79 -14.52 15.59
C ASP A 297 -0.17 -14.47 16.80
N GLU A 298 -1.38 -15.01 16.66
CA GLU A 298 -2.41 -14.93 17.71
C GLU A 298 -1.95 -15.62 19.02
N GLU A 299 -1.27 -16.77 18.94
CA GLU A 299 -0.79 -17.47 20.13
C GLU A 299 0.29 -16.66 20.85
N HIS A 300 1.22 -16.06 20.10
CA HIS A 300 2.24 -15.16 20.62
C HIS A 300 1.61 -13.92 21.28
N ALA A 301 0.66 -13.26 20.61
CA ALA A 301 -0.06 -12.10 21.13
C ALA A 301 -0.80 -12.42 22.43
N LEU A 302 -1.52 -13.55 22.49
CA LEU A 302 -2.24 -14.00 23.68
C LEU A 302 -1.28 -14.35 24.82
N ALA A 303 -0.15 -15.01 24.54
CA ALA A 303 0.83 -15.41 25.55
C ALA A 303 1.43 -14.21 26.30
N ARG A 304 1.61 -13.07 25.62
CA ARG A 304 2.09 -11.83 26.23
C ARG A 304 0.98 -10.90 26.74
N GLY A 305 -0.29 -11.29 26.63
CA GLY A 305 -1.44 -10.50 27.06
C GLY A 305 -1.66 -9.24 26.21
N ALA A 306 -1.32 -9.28 24.93
CA ALA A 306 -1.49 -8.15 24.01
C ALA A 306 -2.97 -7.78 23.83
N ARG A 307 -3.24 -6.49 23.64
CA ARG A 307 -4.51 -6.06 23.04
C ARG A 307 -4.55 -6.54 21.59
N ILE A 308 -5.69 -7.04 21.15
CA ILE A 308 -5.96 -7.41 19.76
C ILE A 308 -7.08 -6.51 19.25
N TYR A 309 -6.80 -5.73 18.20
CA TYR A 309 -7.78 -4.87 17.53
C TYR A 309 -8.76 -5.71 16.71
N CYS A 310 -8.22 -6.56 15.84
CA CYS A 310 -8.96 -7.42 14.91
C CYS A 310 -8.06 -8.54 14.38
N GLU A 311 -8.64 -9.44 13.60
CA GLU A 311 -7.89 -10.43 12.81
C GLU A 311 -7.50 -9.82 11.46
N ALA A 312 -6.24 -9.97 11.04
CA ALA A 312 -5.82 -9.78 9.65
C ALA A 312 -6.19 -11.05 8.86
N ALA A 313 -7.48 -11.15 8.54
CA ALA A 313 -8.13 -12.38 8.12
C ALA A 313 -7.74 -12.81 6.71
N GLY A 314 -7.41 -11.91 5.80
CA GLY A 314 -7.00 -12.30 4.45
C GLY A 314 -6.51 -11.12 3.62
N TRP A 315 -6.02 -11.44 2.43
CA TRP A 315 -5.65 -10.46 1.43
C TRP A 315 -5.64 -11.10 0.04
N GLY A 316 -5.76 -10.28 -0.99
CA GLY A 316 -5.81 -10.72 -2.38
C GLY A 316 -5.14 -9.71 -3.30
N VAL A 317 -4.53 -10.23 -4.37
CA VAL A 317 -3.87 -9.42 -5.41
C VAL A 317 -4.27 -9.90 -6.80
N SER A 318 -4.43 -8.97 -7.73
CA SER A 318 -4.61 -9.24 -9.16
C SER A 318 -3.88 -8.19 -9.99
N ALA A 319 -3.82 -8.43 -11.30
CA ALA A 319 -3.29 -7.48 -12.26
C ALA A 319 -4.30 -7.26 -13.39
N ASP A 320 -4.56 -6.00 -13.75
CA ASP A 320 -5.48 -5.68 -14.85
C ASP A 320 -4.94 -6.14 -16.21
N ALA A 321 -3.61 -6.08 -16.40
CA ALA A 321 -2.95 -6.30 -17.68
C ALA A 321 -3.56 -5.46 -18.84
N HIS A 322 -4.02 -4.25 -18.52
CA HIS A 322 -4.81 -3.40 -19.42
C HIS A 322 -4.05 -2.13 -19.88
N HIS A 323 -3.78 -1.19 -18.97
CA HIS A 323 -3.11 0.07 -19.26
C HIS A 323 -2.15 0.47 -18.12
N MET A 324 -1.19 1.34 -18.41
CA MET A 324 -0.23 1.82 -17.42
C MET A 324 -0.86 2.68 -16.30
N THR A 325 -2.04 3.25 -16.55
CA THR A 325 -2.61 4.31 -15.68
C THR A 325 -4.14 4.28 -15.61
N ALA A 326 -4.82 3.82 -16.67
CA ALA A 326 -6.25 3.61 -16.64
C ALA A 326 -6.54 2.20 -16.08
N PRO A 327 -7.52 2.06 -15.18
CA PRO A 327 -7.95 0.75 -14.73
C PRO A 327 -8.63 -0.01 -15.88
N GLU A 328 -8.78 -1.32 -15.72
CA GLU A 328 -9.67 -2.10 -16.59
C GLU A 328 -11.13 -1.62 -16.42
N PRO A 329 -11.84 -1.23 -17.49
CA PRO A 329 -13.10 -0.48 -17.37
C PRO A 329 -14.24 -1.22 -16.67
N GLU A 330 -14.28 -2.55 -16.82
CA GLU A 330 -15.26 -3.43 -16.20
C GLU A 330 -14.90 -3.79 -14.75
N GLY A 331 -13.73 -3.37 -14.27
CA GLY A 331 -13.27 -3.62 -12.91
C GLY A 331 -12.95 -5.09 -12.64
N THR A 332 -12.67 -5.88 -13.68
CA THR A 332 -12.45 -7.34 -13.54
C THR A 332 -11.26 -7.67 -12.65
N GLY A 333 -10.17 -6.91 -12.75
CA GLY A 333 -9.03 -7.03 -11.85
C GLY A 333 -9.41 -6.74 -10.40
N ILE A 334 -10.19 -5.69 -10.14
CA ILE A 334 -10.69 -5.36 -8.80
C ILE A 334 -11.51 -6.53 -8.23
N ILE A 335 -12.44 -7.06 -9.03
CA ILE A 335 -13.29 -8.21 -8.66
C ILE A 335 -12.44 -9.41 -8.24
N GLU A 336 -11.40 -9.74 -9.02
CA GLU A 336 -10.51 -10.86 -8.72
C GLU A 336 -9.66 -10.63 -7.47
N ALA A 337 -9.22 -9.40 -7.20
CA ALA A 337 -8.48 -9.09 -5.97
C ALA A 337 -9.38 -9.24 -4.73
N VAL A 338 -10.63 -8.75 -4.79
CA VAL A 338 -11.60 -8.90 -3.69
C VAL A 338 -11.94 -10.38 -3.44
N ARG A 339 -12.22 -11.16 -4.50
CA ARG A 339 -12.49 -12.60 -4.38
C ARG A 339 -11.35 -13.34 -3.69
N LYS A 340 -10.11 -13.09 -4.11
CA LYS A 340 -8.92 -13.69 -3.48
C LYS A 340 -8.76 -13.26 -2.01
N ALA A 341 -9.11 -12.02 -1.67
CA ALA A 341 -9.06 -11.55 -0.29
C ALA A 341 -10.10 -12.27 0.59
N LEU A 342 -11.32 -12.43 0.09
CA LEU A 342 -12.39 -13.18 0.77
C LEU A 342 -12.05 -14.67 0.89
N ASP A 343 -11.53 -15.29 -0.18
CA ASP A 343 -11.07 -16.69 -0.17
C ASP A 343 -9.93 -16.89 0.85
N SER A 344 -8.94 -15.98 0.87
CA SER A 344 -7.83 -15.97 1.83
C SER A 344 -8.33 -15.78 3.28
N ALA A 345 -9.44 -15.04 3.44
CA ALA A 345 -10.14 -14.87 4.70
C ALA A 345 -11.07 -16.01 5.08
N GLN A 346 -11.36 -16.94 4.16
CA GLN A 346 -12.42 -17.93 4.32
C GLN A 346 -13.75 -17.25 4.70
N ALA A 347 -14.09 -16.18 3.99
CA ALA A 347 -15.29 -15.37 4.18
C ALA A 347 -16.11 -15.32 2.89
N GLU A 348 -17.41 -15.15 3.02
CA GLU A 348 -18.34 -14.95 1.91
C GLU A 348 -18.64 -13.45 1.72
N ALA A 349 -19.19 -13.08 0.56
CA ALA A 349 -19.59 -11.69 0.30
C ALA A 349 -20.58 -11.15 1.34
N ALA A 350 -21.45 -12.02 1.88
CA ALA A 350 -22.42 -11.67 2.92
C ALA A 350 -21.79 -11.39 4.31
N ASP A 351 -20.53 -11.77 4.52
CA ASP A 351 -19.81 -11.46 5.77
C ASP A 351 -19.20 -10.05 5.75
N VAL A 352 -19.21 -9.37 4.60
CA VAL A 352 -18.62 -8.04 4.45
C VAL A 352 -19.56 -6.97 5.00
N VAL A 353 -19.10 -6.24 6.01
CA VAL A 353 -19.88 -5.21 6.73
C VAL A 353 -19.43 -3.79 6.40
N HIS A 354 -18.29 -3.62 5.74
CA HIS A 354 -17.73 -2.31 5.40
C HIS A 354 -16.67 -2.41 4.30
N ILE A 355 -16.62 -1.40 3.42
CA ILE A 355 -15.55 -1.24 2.43
C ILE A 355 -14.91 0.14 2.61
N ASN A 356 -13.61 0.13 2.91
CA ASN A 356 -12.72 1.27 2.74
C ASN A 356 -12.22 1.29 1.29
N ALA A 357 -12.82 2.15 0.48
CA ALA A 357 -12.63 2.19 -0.96
C ALA A 357 -11.30 2.84 -1.35
N HIS A 358 -10.79 2.44 -2.51
CA HIS A 358 -9.62 3.09 -3.10
C HIS A 358 -9.94 4.51 -3.60
N ALA A 359 -11.07 4.69 -4.27
CA ALA A 359 -11.73 5.93 -4.69
C ALA A 359 -10.86 7.19 -4.59
N THR A 360 -10.16 7.47 -5.69
CA THR A 360 -9.16 8.54 -5.76
C THR A 360 -9.75 9.89 -6.15
N ALA A 361 -11.07 9.99 -6.30
CA ALA A 361 -11.75 11.13 -6.93
C ALA A 361 -11.41 11.28 -8.41
N THR A 362 -10.97 10.19 -9.05
CA THR A 362 -10.76 10.17 -10.51
C THR A 362 -12.02 9.64 -11.20
N PRO A 363 -12.44 10.22 -12.34
CA PRO A 363 -13.65 9.78 -13.03
C PRO A 363 -13.66 8.28 -13.33
N VAL A 364 -12.57 7.77 -13.92
CA VAL A 364 -12.44 6.38 -14.34
C VAL A 364 -12.20 5.40 -13.20
N GLY A 365 -11.40 5.78 -12.19
CA GLY A 365 -11.05 4.92 -11.06
C GLY A 365 -12.25 4.65 -10.17
N ASP A 366 -12.93 5.71 -9.75
CA ASP A 366 -14.10 5.62 -8.88
C ASP A 366 -15.25 4.87 -9.58
N ALA A 367 -15.44 5.08 -10.88
CA ALA A 367 -16.47 4.38 -11.65
C ALA A 367 -16.19 2.86 -11.77
N ALA A 368 -14.94 2.47 -12.04
CA ALA A 368 -14.53 1.08 -12.11
C ALA A 368 -14.66 0.37 -10.76
N GLU A 369 -14.25 1.02 -9.66
CA GLU A 369 -14.43 0.47 -8.32
C GLU A 369 -15.91 0.33 -7.95
N ALA A 370 -16.73 1.35 -8.22
CA ALA A 370 -18.17 1.27 -7.96
C ALA A 370 -18.84 0.13 -8.74
N ALA A 371 -18.47 -0.05 -10.02
CA ALA A 371 -18.96 -1.17 -10.83
C ALA A 371 -18.57 -2.53 -10.25
N ALA A 372 -17.31 -2.69 -9.82
CA ALA A 372 -16.83 -3.92 -9.20
C ALA A 372 -17.56 -4.22 -7.88
N VAL A 373 -17.73 -3.22 -7.00
CA VAL A 373 -18.44 -3.37 -5.72
C VAL A 373 -19.90 -3.77 -5.96
N ARG A 374 -20.62 -3.09 -6.85
CA ARG A 374 -22.00 -3.46 -7.22
C ARG A 374 -22.09 -4.88 -7.76
N SER A 375 -21.12 -5.29 -8.59
CA SER A 375 -21.10 -6.64 -9.16
C SER A 375 -20.87 -7.73 -8.11
N LEU A 376 -20.13 -7.44 -7.04
CA LEU A 376 -19.78 -8.40 -6.01
C LEU A 376 -20.84 -8.52 -4.91
N PHE A 377 -21.38 -7.38 -4.47
CA PHE A 377 -22.21 -7.29 -3.28
C PHE A 377 -23.67 -6.94 -3.57
N GLY A 378 -23.97 -6.46 -4.77
CA GLY A 378 -25.25 -5.85 -5.10
C GLY A 378 -25.28 -4.34 -4.81
N PRO A 379 -26.30 -3.62 -5.32
CA PRO A 379 -26.43 -2.18 -5.13
C PRO A 379 -26.76 -1.86 -3.67
N ASP A 380 -26.13 -0.80 -3.14
CA ASP A 380 -26.38 -0.24 -1.80
C ASP A 380 -26.31 -1.27 -0.64
N ALA A 381 -25.61 -2.40 -0.86
CA ALA A 381 -25.65 -3.54 0.04
C ALA A 381 -24.65 -3.44 1.21
N VAL A 382 -23.53 -2.76 1.00
CA VAL A 382 -22.45 -2.65 1.98
C VAL A 382 -22.07 -1.18 2.14
N PRO A 383 -22.01 -0.64 3.37
CA PRO A 383 -21.53 0.71 3.62
C PRO A 383 -20.09 0.91 3.10
N VAL A 384 -19.89 2.00 2.35
CA VAL A 384 -18.61 2.38 1.77
C VAL A 384 -18.12 3.70 2.35
N THR A 385 -16.83 3.81 2.65
CA THR A 385 -16.16 5.08 2.90
C THR A 385 -14.98 5.27 1.95
N ALA A 386 -14.72 6.51 1.53
CA ALA A 386 -13.56 6.88 0.73
C ALA A 386 -12.69 7.90 1.48
N PRO A 387 -11.73 7.42 2.31
CA PRO A 387 -10.95 8.30 3.19
C PRO A 387 -10.10 9.33 2.47
N LYS A 388 -9.80 9.12 1.17
CA LYS A 388 -9.01 10.06 0.36
C LYS A 388 -9.70 11.41 0.15
N GLY A 389 -11.02 11.51 0.37
CA GLY A 389 -11.69 12.80 0.47
C GLY A 389 -11.15 13.67 1.61
N ALA A 390 -10.76 13.05 2.72
CA ALA A 390 -10.20 13.71 3.88
C ALA A 390 -8.66 13.73 3.86
N LEU A 391 -8.05 12.61 3.48
CA LEU A 391 -6.59 12.41 3.54
C LEU A 391 -5.86 12.92 2.29
N GLY A 392 -6.55 13.13 1.17
CA GLY A 392 -5.91 13.10 -0.14
C GLY A 392 -5.34 11.71 -0.46
N HIS A 393 -4.57 11.61 -1.54
CA HIS A 393 -3.99 10.36 -1.99
C HIS A 393 -2.50 10.26 -1.62
N LEU A 394 -2.22 9.53 -0.54
CA LEU A 394 -0.88 9.31 0.02
C LEU A 394 -0.03 8.30 -0.78
N GLN A 395 -0.42 8.00 -2.02
CA GLN A 395 0.31 7.09 -2.91
C GLN A 395 0.68 5.76 -2.22
N GLY A 396 1.97 5.40 -2.14
CA GLY A 396 2.44 4.18 -1.47
C GLY A 396 2.13 4.12 0.03
N GLY A 397 1.88 5.25 0.68
CA GLY A 397 1.43 5.35 2.06
C GLY A 397 -0.09 5.19 2.27
N ALA A 398 -0.90 5.31 1.20
CA ALA A 398 -2.36 5.28 1.31
C ALA A 398 -2.87 3.96 1.92
N GLY A 399 -2.43 2.83 1.38
CA GLY A 399 -2.82 1.51 1.90
C GLY A 399 -2.46 1.27 3.37
N GLY A 400 -1.38 1.89 3.87
CA GLY A 400 -1.01 1.82 5.28
C GLY A 400 -1.98 2.58 6.18
N VAL A 401 -2.27 3.84 5.85
CA VAL A 401 -3.17 4.70 6.64
C VAL A 401 -4.62 4.22 6.55
N GLU A 402 -5.04 3.74 5.37
CA GLU A 402 -6.38 3.20 5.15
C GLU A 402 -6.58 1.84 5.84
N ALA A 403 -5.54 1.02 5.94
CA ALA A 403 -5.58 -0.18 6.77
C ALA A 403 -5.75 0.19 8.26
N VAL A 404 -5.01 1.18 8.78
CA VAL A 404 -5.20 1.69 10.15
C VAL A 404 -6.64 2.18 10.36
N ALA A 405 -7.18 2.99 9.44
CA ALA A 405 -8.55 3.46 9.52
C ALA A 405 -9.56 2.30 9.52
N THR A 406 -9.34 1.28 8.70
CA THR A 406 -10.21 0.09 8.62
C THR A 406 -10.17 -0.76 9.90
N VAL A 407 -8.99 -0.94 10.48
CA VAL A 407 -8.81 -1.59 11.78
C VAL A 407 -9.56 -0.82 12.87
N LEU A 408 -9.44 0.51 12.90
CA LEU A 408 -10.12 1.37 13.87
C LEU A 408 -11.63 1.40 13.66
N THR A 409 -12.13 1.32 12.42
CA THR A 409 -13.55 1.13 12.12
C THR A 409 -14.10 -0.12 12.79
N LEU A 410 -13.43 -1.26 12.63
CA LEU A 410 -13.85 -2.52 13.26
C LEU A 410 -13.74 -2.46 14.80
N HIS A 411 -12.71 -1.81 15.33
CA HIS A 411 -12.46 -1.70 16.76
C HIS A 411 -13.49 -0.81 17.47
N HIS A 412 -13.81 0.34 16.88
CA HIS A 412 -14.74 1.31 17.45
C HIS A 412 -16.20 1.08 17.04
N GLY A 413 -16.46 0.22 16.05
CA GLY A 413 -17.81 0.02 15.54
C GLY A 413 -18.36 1.22 14.79
N LEU A 414 -17.49 2.06 14.20
CA LEU A 414 -17.85 3.34 13.56
C LEU A 414 -17.19 3.48 12.19
N ILE A 415 -17.97 3.83 11.18
CA ILE A 415 -17.54 4.09 9.80
C ILE A 415 -17.39 5.61 9.62
N PRO A 416 -16.19 6.12 9.28
CA PRO A 416 -16.01 7.54 8.98
C PRO A 416 -16.79 7.98 7.74
N PRO A 417 -17.29 9.24 7.70
CA PRO A 417 -17.90 9.79 6.49
C PRO A 417 -16.85 10.05 5.40
N THR A 418 -17.30 10.02 4.16
CA THR A 418 -16.54 10.44 2.98
C THR A 418 -16.60 11.96 2.86
N ALA A 419 -15.49 12.63 3.18
CA ALA A 419 -15.37 14.07 3.00
C ALA A 419 -15.39 14.46 1.51
N GLY A 420 -15.88 15.66 1.21
CA GLY A 420 -15.94 16.20 -0.16
C GLY A 420 -17.10 15.69 -1.02
N LEU A 421 -17.77 14.60 -0.64
CA LEU A 421 -18.94 14.10 -1.36
C LEU A 421 -20.20 14.90 -1.00
N THR A 422 -20.68 15.71 -1.95
CA THR A 422 -21.85 16.58 -1.79
C THR A 422 -23.01 16.16 -2.68
N GLU A 423 -22.73 15.81 -3.93
CA GLU A 423 -23.69 15.33 -4.92
C GLU A 423 -23.15 14.04 -5.53
N PRO A 424 -23.59 12.86 -5.03
CA PRO A 424 -23.19 11.58 -5.59
C PRO A 424 -23.46 11.49 -7.09
N GLU A 425 -22.58 10.82 -7.82
CA GLU A 425 -22.79 10.54 -9.24
C GLU A 425 -24.16 9.85 -9.46
N PRO A 426 -24.94 10.26 -10.48
CA PRO A 426 -26.15 9.55 -10.84
C PRO A 426 -25.86 8.05 -11.07
N ASP A 427 -26.73 7.19 -10.56
CA ASP A 427 -26.61 5.74 -10.68
C ASP A 427 -25.34 5.12 -10.03
N LEU A 428 -24.71 5.82 -9.08
CA LEU A 428 -23.56 5.31 -8.31
C LEU A 428 -23.84 3.93 -7.69
N GLY A 429 -25.04 3.73 -7.12
CA GLY A 429 -25.50 2.45 -6.57
C GLY A 429 -24.61 1.89 -5.44
N LEU A 430 -23.97 2.80 -4.69
CA LEU A 430 -23.19 2.49 -3.49
C LEU A 430 -23.80 3.22 -2.30
N ASP A 431 -23.84 2.56 -1.14
CA ASP A 431 -24.17 3.18 0.14
C ASP A 431 -22.94 3.88 0.72
N VAL A 432 -22.61 5.06 0.18
CA VAL A 432 -21.47 5.86 0.66
C VAL A 432 -21.86 6.60 1.94
N VAL A 433 -21.10 6.39 3.01
CA VAL A 433 -21.30 7.09 4.28
C VAL A 433 -20.90 8.56 4.11
N THR A 434 -21.81 9.49 4.39
CA THR A 434 -21.61 10.95 4.25
C THR A 434 -22.13 11.72 5.45
N GLY A 435 -21.64 12.94 5.63
CA GLY A 435 -22.12 13.90 6.65
C GLY A 435 -21.68 13.61 8.08
N ALA A 436 -21.91 12.39 8.59
CA ALA A 436 -21.54 11.99 9.94
C ALA A 436 -21.11 10.52 10.00
N PRO A 437 -20.31 10.12 11.01
CA PRO A 437 -19.97 8.72 11.22
C PRO A 437 -21.20 7.83 11.39
N ARG A 438 -21.15 6.62 10.85
CA ARG A 438 -22.23 5.63 10.93
C ARG A 438 -21.78 4.42 11.75
N ALA A 439 -22.62 3.93 12.65
CA ALA A 439 -22.30 2.71 13.40
C ALA A 439 -22.29 1.47 12.49
N LEU A 440 -21.37 0.53 12.75
CA LEU A 440 -21.44 -0.81 12.18
C LEU A 440 -22.64 -1.54 12.76
N GLU A 441 -23.41 -2.22 11.91
CA GLU A 441 -24.62 -2.94 12.34
C GLU A 441 -24.30 -4.28 13.01
N SER A 442 -23.19 -4.90 12.64
CA SER A 442 -22.76 -6.21 13.15
C SER A 442 -21.24 -6.39 13.06
N PRO A 443 -20.67 -7.31 13.85
CA PRO A 443 -19.31 -7.81 13.61
C PRO A 443 -19.24 -8.52 12.25
N GLY A 444 -18.11 -8.40 11.55
CA GLY A 444 -17.93 -9.03 10.26
C GLY A 444 -16.56 -8.76 9.65
N VAL A 445 -16.49 -8.75 8.32
CA VAL A 445 -15.29 -8.47 7.55
C VAL A 445 -15.34 -7.04 7.00
N ALA A 446 -14.29 -6.26 7.20
CA ALA A 446 -14.07 -5.01 6.49
C ALA A 446 -12.97 -5.17 5.45
N LEU A 447 -13.19 -4.61 4.26
CA LEU A 447 -12.23 -4.60 3.17
C LEU A 447 -11.51 -3.25 3.10
N SER A 448 -10.23 -3.26 2.74
CA SER A 448 -9.46 -2.07 2.40
C SER A 448 -8.83 -2.25 1.03
N ASN A 449 -9.25 -1.39 0.09
CA ASN A 449 -8.97 -1.52 -1.34
C ASN A 449 -7.83 -0.58 -1.77
N SER A 450 -6.96 -1.05 -2.67
CA SER A 450 -5.94 -0.20 -3.29
C SER A 450 -5.66 -0.62 -4.72
N PHE A 451 -5.88 0.30 -5.67
CA PHE A 451 -5.74 0.03 -7.11
C PHE A 451 -4.73 1.01 -7.73
N GLY A 452 -3.51 0.52 -7.93
CA GLY A 452 -2.38 1.31 -8.39
C GLY A 452 -2.21 1.34 -9.89
N PHE A 453 -1.54 2.39 -10.38
CA PHE A 453 -1.00 2.46 -11.73
C PHE A 453 -0.20 1.21 -12.09
N GLY A 454 -0.26 0.81 -13.35
CA GLY A 454 0.21 -0.48 -13.84
C GLY A 454 -0.82 -1.60 -13.71
N GLY A 455 -2.00 -1.30 -13.16
CA GLY A 455 -3.08 -2.27 -12.94
C GLY A 455 -2.83 -3.16 -11.73
N HIS A 456 -2.18 -2.63 -10.68
CA HIS A 456 -1.90 -3.36 -9.44
C HIS A 456 -3.11 -3.30 -8.52
N ASN A 457 -3.85 -4.39 -8.37
CA ASN A 457 -5.00 -4.41 -7.48
C ASN A 457 -4.70 -5.21 -6.23
N ALA A 458 -4.81 -4.59 -5.06
CA ALA A 458 -4.61 -5.25 -3.77
C ALA A 458 -5.77 -4.94 -2.83
N VAL A 459 -6.21 -5.96 -2.08
CA VAL A 459 -7.29 -5.86 -1.10
C VAL A 459 -6.87 -6.56 0.18
N LEU A 460 -7.05 -5.89 1.32
CA LEU A 460 -6.94 -6.50 2.65
C LEU A 460 -8.33 -6.80 3.20
N ALA A 461 -8.46 -7.91 3.92
CA ALA A 461 -9.66 -8.28 4.65
C ALA A 461 -9.34 -8.39 6.14
N PHE A 462 -9.99 -7.55 6.95
CA PHE A 462 -9.89 -7.57 8.41
C PHE A 462 -11.19 -8.09 9.00
N ARG A 463 -11.14 -8.93 10.04
CA ARG A 463 -12.33 -9.49 10.68
C ARG A 463 -12.46 -9.01 12.13
N SER A 464 -13.64 -8.54 12.51
CA SER A 464 -13.98 -8.23 13.89
C SER A 464 -13.67 -9.39 14.83
N ARG A 465 -13.18 -9.10 16.03
CA ARG A 465 -13.12 -10.12 17.09
C ARG A 465 -14.51 -10.30 17.67
N ALA A 466 -14.92 -11.53 17.94
CA ALA A 466 -16.05 -11.76 18.83
C ALA A 466 -15.73 -11.18 20.21
N ALA A 467 -16.70 -10.48 20.80
CA ALA A 467 -16.60 -9.85 22.11
C ALA A 467 -16.35 -10.88 23.22
#